data_AF-A0A7K3VT87-F1
#
_entry.id   AF-A0A7K3VT87-F1
#
_cell.length_a   1.000
_cell.length_b   1.000
_cell.length_c   1.000
_cell.angle_alpha   90.00
_cell.angle_beta   90.00
_cell.angle_gamma   90.00
#
_symmetry.space_group_name_H-M   'P 1'
#
loop_
_entity.id
_entity.type
_entity.pdbx_description
1 polymer ?
#
loop_
_entity_poly.entity_id
_entity_poly.type
_entity_poly.pdbx_seq_one_letter_code
_entity_poly.pdbx_strand_id
1 'polypeptide(L)'
;MQISENLAELLDRLFQQNATWEELIKEIRAASGLDLFEAEKIALSHQGWRRLCNHWINHDRQCKKQAVGHIKHRGANSLITLVGEKFVIVEPKAN
;
A
#
# COMPACT_ATOMS: atom_id res chain seq x y z
N MET A 1 -10.61 10.60 -0.72
CA MET A 1 -9.34 11.08 -0.15
C MET A 1 -8.66 11.92 -1.21
N GLN A 2 -8.60 13.23 -1.01
CA GLN A 2 -7.89 14.13 -1.92
C GLN A 2 -6.42 14.12 -1.54
N ILE A 3 -5.59 13.49 -2.38
CA ILE A 3 -4.14 13.47 -2.22
C ILE A 3 -3.65 14.85 -2.64
N SER A 4 -2.83 15.49 -1.81
CA SER A 4 -2.21 16.76 -2.21
C SER A 4 -1.32 16.53 -3.43
N GLU A 5 -1.24 17.53 -4.33
CA GLU A 5 -0.42 17.42 -5.56
C GLU A 5 1.02 17.00 -5.24
N ASN A 6 1.61 17.56 -4.18
CA ASN A 6 2.94 17.20 -3.68
C ASN A 6 3.10 15.70 -3.33
N LEU A 7 2.03 15.08 -2.83
CA LEU A 7 2.08 13.68 -2.40
C LEU A 7 1.88 12.74 -3.59
N ALA A 8 1.07 13.13 -4.57
CA ALA A 8 0.95 12.40 -5.84
C ALA A 8 2.30 12.37 -6.58
N GLU A 9 2.97 13.53 -6.70
CA GLU A 9 4.30 13.63 -7.31
C GLU A 9 5.36 12.79 -6.56
N LEU A 10 5.29 12.75 -5.22
CA LEU A 10 6.17 11.91 -4.42
C LEU A 10 5.99 10.42 -4.74
N LEU A 11 4.74 9.94 -4.83
CA LEU A 11 4.42 8.55 -5.15
C LEU A 11 4.95 8.16 -6.53
N ASP A 12 4.73 9.02 -7.53
CA ASP A 12 5.18 8.81 -8.91
C ASP A 12 6.71 8.77 -8.99
N ARG A 13 7.39 9.74 -8.35
CA ARG A 13 8.85 9.81 -8.33
C ARG A 13 9.47 8.56 -7.70
N LEU A 14 8.97 8.14 -6.55
CA LEU A 14 9.49 6.95 -5.85
C LEU A 14 9.22 5.68 -6.66
N PHE A 15 8.09 5.61 -7.35
CA PHE A 15 7.78 4.50 -8.26
C PHE A 15 8.79 4.43 -9.41
N GLN A 16 9.08 5.56 -10.05
CA GLN A 16 10.06 5.66 -11.14
C GLN A 16 11.49 5.32 -10.69
N GLN A 17 11.83 5.60 -9.44
CA GLN A 17 13.12 5.29 -8.83
C GLN A 17 13.25 3.83 -8.39
N ASN A 18 12.20 3.00 -8.55
CA ASN A 18 12.15 1.63 -8.03
C ASN A 18 12.45 1.57 -6.52
N ALA A 19 11.94 2.53 -5.76
CA ALA A 19 12.10 2.54 -4.31
C ALA A 19 11.53 1.25 -3.69
N THR A 20 12.01 0.90 -2.51
CA THR A 20 11.43 -0.19 -1.73
C THR A 20 10.10 0.23 -1.10
N TRP A 21 9.27 -0.75 -0.71
CA TRP A 21 8.05 -0.49 0.04
C TRP A 21 8.32 0.25 1.36
N GLU A 22 9.41 -0.10 2.05
CA GLU A 22 9.79 0.53 3.32
C GLU A 22 10.16 2.00 3.15
N GLU A 23 10.93 2.33 2.09
CA GLU A 23 11.26 3.72 1.73
C GLU A 23 10.00 4.51 1.37
N LEU A 24 9.12 3.94 0.55
CA LEU A 24 7.84 4.57 0.19
C LEU A 24 7.03 4.98 1.42
N ILE A 25 6.82 4.04 2.34
CA ILE A 25 6.03 4.30 3.56
C ILE A 25 6.73 5.31 4.46
N LYS A 26 8.07 5.26 4.58
CA LYS A 26 8.84 6.23 5.37
C LYS A 26 8.70 7.64 4.82
N GLU A 27 8.85 7.82 3.50
CA GLU A 27 8.75 9.13 2.85
C GLU A 27 7.33 9.70 2.93
N ILE A 28 6.29 8.89 2.73
CA ILE A 28 4.89 9.32 2.89
C ILE A 28 4.66 9.82 4.32
N ARG A 29 5.11 9.07 5.33
CA ARG A 29 4.93 9.45 6.74
C ARG A 29 5.72 10.70 7.10
N ALA A 30 6.94 10.86 6.57
CA ALA A 30 7.74 12.05 6.78
C ALA A 30 7.09 13.30 6.14
N ALA A 31 6.54 13.17 4.92
CA ALA A 31 5.93 14.27 4.19
C ALA A 31 4.54 14.69 4.71
N SER A 32 3.78 13.75 5.28
CA SER A 32 2.38 13.96 5.68
C SER A 32 2.12 13.94 7.19
N GLY A 33 3.06 13.43 7.99
CA GLY A 33 2.86 13.22 9.43
C GLY A 33 1.86 12.11 9.78
N LEU A 34 1.43 11.32 8.78
CA LEU A 34 0.41 10.30 8.96
C LEU A 34 0.94 9.05 9.69
N ASP A 35 0.00 8.31 10.26
CA ASP A 35 0.30 7.00 10.82
C ASP A 35 0.62 5.97 9.73
N LEU A 36 1.04 4.78 10.16
CA LEU A 36 1.41 3.71 9.23
C LEU A 36 0.24 3.29 8.33
N PHE A 37 -0.97 3.22 8.86
CA PHE A 37 -2.12 2.71 8.13
C PHE A 37 -2.58 3.68 7.05
N GLU A 38 -2.66 4.97 7.40
CA GLU A 38 -2.97 6.01 6.43
C GLU A 38 -1.87 6.10 5.37
N ALA A 39 -0.59 5.98 5.74
CA ALA A 39 0.49 5.93 4.75
C ALA A 39 0.37 4.74 3.78
N GLU A 40 0.02 3.55 4.26
CA GLU A 40 -0.29 2.38 3.42
C GLU A 40 -1.47 2.67 2.48
N LYS A 41 -2.53 3.30 2.97
CA LYS A 41 -3.71 3.70 2.19
C LYS A 41 -3.33 4.66 1.06
N ILE A 42 -2.47 5.65 1.34
CA ILE A 42 -1.95 6.58 0.35
C ILE A 42 -1.08 5.85 -0.68
N ALA A 43 -0.13 5.02 -0.24
CA ALA A 43 0.72 4.25 -1.14
C ALA A 43 -0.11 3.38 -2.13
N LEU A 44 -1.15 2.72 -1.62
CA LEU A 44 -2.01 1.83 -2.41
C LEU A 44 -3.05 2.57 -3.25
N SER A 45 -3.23 3.88 -3.08
CA SER A 45 -4.03 4.69 -4.00
C SER A 45 -3.37 4.79 -5.40
N HIS A 46 -2.03 4.75 -5.46
CA HIS A 46 -1.28 4.80 -6.71
C HIS A 46 -1.27 3.43 -7.41
N GLN A 47 -1.67 3.41 -8.69
CA GLN A 47 -1.91 2.19 -9.45
C GLN A 47 -0.66 1.30 -9.63
N GLY A 48 0.51 1.90 -9.88
CA GLY A 48 1.76 1.16 -10.06
C GLY A 48 2.16 0.39 -8.80
N TRP A 49 2.29 1.10 -7.67
CA TRP A 49 2.45 0.52 -6.33
C TRP A 49 1.43 -0.56 -5.99
N ARG A 50 0.14 -0.35 -6.30
CA ARG A 50 -0.89 -1.38 -6.09
C ARG A 50 -0.61 -2.65 -6.88
N ARG A 51 -0.19 -2.54 -8.14
CA ARG A 51 0.19 -3.69 -8.98
C ARG A 51 1.43 -4.41 -8.46
N LEU A 52 2.48 -3.67 -8.06
CA LEU A 52 3.69 -4.26 -7.48
C LEU A 52 3.40 -4.97 -6.17
N CYS A 53 2.65 -4.34 -5.28
CA CYS A 53 2.32 -4.93 -3.99
C CYS A 53 1.43 -6.18 -4.17
N ASN A 54 0.47 -6.16 -5.12
CA ASN A 54 -0.26 -7.38 -5.53
C ASN A 54 0.67 -8.49 -6.04
N HIS A 55 1.72 -8.16 -6.78
CA HIS A 55 2.72 -9.14 -7.21
C HIS A 55 3.47 -9.73 -6.00
N TRP A 56 4.01 -8.87 -5.12
CA TRP A 56 4.80 -9.30 -3.96
C TRP A 56 4.01 -10.16 -2.98
N ILE A 57 2.80 -9.77 -2.58
CA ILE A 57 2.00 -10.54 -1.61
C ILE A 57 1.60 -11.95 -2.11
N ASN A 58 1.66 -12.18 -3.43
CA ASN A 58 1.33 -13.48 -4.02
C ASN A 58 2.57 -14.33 -4.38
N HIS A 59 3.74 -13.71 -4.59
CA HIS A 59 4.96 -14.43 -5.03
C HIS A 59 6.05 -14.50 -3.97
N ASP A 60 6.11 -13.54 -3.04
CA ASP A 60 7.07 -13.54 -1.95
C ASP A 60 6.44 -14.09 -0.66
N ARG A 61 7.12 -15.06 -0.02
CA ARG A 61 6.60 -15.75 1.17
C ARG A 61 6.49 -14.83 2.39
N GLN A 62 7.42 -13.88 2.55
CA GLN A 62 7.41 -12.92 3.65
C GLN A 62 6.29 -11.90 3.45
N CYS A 63 6.13 -11.36 2.24
CA CYS A 63 5.02 -10.47 1.89
C CYS A 63 3.67 -11.16 2.05
N LYS A 64 3.56 -12.44 1.66
CA LYS A 64 2.35 -13.24 1.89
C LYS A 64 2.02 -13.37 3.38
N LYS A 65 3.01 -13.62 4.23
CA LYS A 65 2.81 -13.68 5.69
C LYS A 65 2.35 -12.33 6.24
N GLN A 66 2.94 -11.23 5.77
CA GLN A 66 2.53 -9.88 6.16
C GLN A 66 1.11 -9.56 5.71
N ALA A 67 0.72 -9.95 4.49
CA ALA A 67 -0.65 -9.77 3.98
C ALA A 67 -1.69 -10.51 4.84
N VAL A 68 -1.42 -11.77 5.20
CA VAL A 68 -2.26 -12.53 6.14
C VAL A 68 -2.34 -11.84 7.50
N GLY A 69 -1.20 -11.34 7.99
CA GLY A 69 -1.15 -10.54 9.22
C GLY A 69 -2.04 -9.31 9.11
N HIS A 70 -1.92 -8.54 8.05
CA HIS A 70 -2.69 -7.33 7.81
C HIS A 70 -4.20 -7.60 7.80
N ILE A 71 -4.66 -8.68 7.15
CA ILE A 71 -6.05 -9.13 7.20
C ILE A 71 -6.49 -9.44 8.63
N LYS A 72 -5.70 -10.23 9.37
CA LYS A 72 -6.03 -10.64 10.75
C LYS A 72 -6.14 -9.46 11.72
N HIS A 73 -5.25 -8.47 11.61
CA HIS A 73 -5.19 -7.34 12.55
C HIS A 73 -6.18 -6.23 12.19
N ARG A 74 -6.44 -5.99 10.90
CA ARG A 74 -7.32 -4.91 10.44
C ARG A 74 -8.76 -5.35 10.23
N GLY A 75 -9.02 -6.64 10.04
CA GLY A 75 -10.36 -7.19 9.84
C GLY A 75 -11.11 -6.48 8.71
N ALA A 76 -12.24 -5.86 9.04
CA ALA A 76 -13.06 -5.12 8.08
C ALA A 76 -12.36 -3.90 7.45
N ASN A 77 -11.32 -3.36 8.11
CA ASN A 77 -10.54 -2.24 7.60
C ASN A 77 -9.31 -2.68 6.78
N SER A 78 -9.20 -3.97 6.47
CA SER A 78 -8.05 -4.47 5.72
C SER A 78 -8.01 -3.88 4.30
N LEU A 79 -6.83 -3.43 3.89
CA LEU A 79 -6.58 -3.00 2.50
C LEU A 79 -6.38 -4.20 1.57
N ILE A 80 -6.39 -5.42 2.10
CA ILE A 80 -6.15 -6.66 1.37
C ILE A 80 -7.35 -7.58 1.60
N THR A 81 -7.81 -8.22 0.54
CA THR A 81 -8.82 -9.28 0.62
C THR A 81 -8.32 -10.55 -0.05
N LEU A 82 -8.90 -11.69 0.31
CA LEU A 82 -8.63 -12.97 -0.33
C LEU A 82 -9.74 -13.24 -1.36
N VAL A 83 -9.36 -13.34 -2.64
CA VAL A 83 -10.27 -13.72 -3.73
C VAL A 83 -9.81 -15.07 -4.27
N GLY A 84 -10.58 -16.11 -3.96
CA GLY A 84 -10.15 -17.49 -4.19
C GLY A 84 -8.88 -17.80 -3.40
N GLU A 85 -7.78 -18.05 -4.11
CA GLU A 85 -6.46 -18.35 -3.52
C GLU A 85 -5.46 -17.19 -3.59
N LYS A 86 -5.87 -16.03 -4.10
CA LYS A 86 -5.00 -14.87 -4.33
C LYS A 86 -5.34 -13.73 -3.39
N PHE A 87 -4.32 -13.09 -2.86
CA PHE A 87 -4.47 -11.82 -2.15
C PHE A 87 -4.62 -10.70 -3.17
N VAL A 88 -5.59 -9.83 -2.93
CA VAL A 88 -5.90 -8.70 -3.80
C VAL A 88 -5.98 -7.45 -2.94
N ILE A 89 -5.24 -6.43 -3.34
CA ILE A 89 -5.34 -5.10 -2.72
C ILE A 89 -6.64 -4.46 -3.17
N VAL A 90 -7.46 -4.11 -2.19
CA VAL A 90 -8.71 -3.39 -2.39
C VAL A 90 -8.37 -1.93 -2.55
N GLU A 91 -8.96 -1.28 -3.56
CA GLU A 91 -8.87 0.17 -3.67
C GLU A 91 -9.42 0.82 -2.41
N PRO A 92 -8.63 1.65 -1.70
CA PRO A 92 -9.12 2.29 -0.50
C PRO A 92 -10.30 3.20 -0.87
N LYS A 93 -11.50 2.86 -0.39
CA LYS A 93 -12.69 3.68 -0.60
C LYS A 93 -12.46 5.05 0.01
N ALA A 94 -12.82 6.09 -0.75
CA ALA A 94 -12.95 7.44 -0.21
C ALA A 94 -14.16 7.44 0.74
N ASN A 95 -13.90 7.26 2.02
CA ASN A 95 -14.79 7.80 3.05
C ASN A 95 -14.57 9.30 3.15
#